data_AF-A0A6B2T300-F1
#
_entry.id   AF-A0A6B2T300-F1
#
_cell.length_a   1.000
_cell.length_b   1.000
_cell.length_c   1.000
_cell.angle_alpha   90.00
_cell.angle_beta   90.00
_cell.angle_gamma   90.00
#
_symmetry.space_group_name_H-M   'P 1'
#
loop_
_entity.id
_entity.type
_entity.pdbx_description
1 polymer ?
#
loop_
_entity_poly.entity_id
_entity_poly.type
_entity_poly.pdbx_seq_one_letter_code
_entity_poly.pdbx_strand_id
1 'polypeptide(L)'
;LVPQEPRDLLYADTVAAECAAADHDADAPPGTCRALVDELLPGIADDTHPRDLSEGQRLTLALAIVLTTRPPLLLLDEPTRGLDYAAKTRLVTILRGLAADGHAILLATHDVELAAEIAHRVVILADGEVVADGPTEQIVVSSPSFAPQVTKILAPQEWLTVSEVRRALDAGGGEPW
;
A
#
# COMPACT_ATOMS: atom_id res chain seq x y z
N LEU A 1 12.67 -3.36 0.01
CA LEU A 1 11.87 -3.24 1.25
C LEU A 1 11.61 -1.77 1.46
N VAL A 2 10.35 -1.38 1.65
CA VAL A 2 9.99 -0.06 2.13
C VAL A 2 9.80 -0.18 3.64
N PRO A 3 10.68 0.42 4.46
CA PRO A 3 10.61 0.34 5.91
C PRO A 3 9.43 1.17 6.45
N GLN A 4 9.08 0.93 7.72
CA GLN A 4 8.03 1.69 8.42
C GLN A 4 8.27 3.20 8.42
N GLU A 5 9.53 3.64 8.45
CA GLU A 5 9.88 5.05 8.32
C GLU A 5 10.52 5.31 6.94
N PRO A 6 9.77 5.85 5.95
CA PRO A 6 10.30 6.08 4.60
C PRO A 6 11.57 6.93 4.56
N ARG A 7 11.75 7.82 5.55
CA ARG A 7 12.95 8.65 5.71
C ARG A 7 14.24 7.86 5.87
N ASP A 8 14.17 6.59 6.28
CA ASP A 8 15.34 5.72 6.41
C ASP A 8 15.95 5.39 5.05
N LEU A 9 15.20 5.58 3.97
CA LEU A 9 15.65 5.45 2.58
C LEU A 9 15.99 6.78 1.92
N LEU A 10 15.70 7.92 2.57
CA LEU A 10 15.82 9.26 1.98
C LEU A 10 16.92 10.05 2.71
N TYR A 11 18.05 10.25 2.05
CA TYR A 11 19.25 10.85 2.62
C TYR A 11 19.84 12.00 1.80
N ALA A 12 19.41 12.22 0.57
CA ALA A 12 19.86 13.31 -0.28
C ALA A 12 19.08 14.62 -0.03
N ASP A 13 19.68 15.73 -0.45
CA ASP A 13 19.11 17.06 -0.22
C ASP A 13 17.99 17.41 -1.22
N THR A 14 17.86 16.68 -2.32
CA THR A 14 16.85 16.92 -3.34
C THR A 14 16.26 15.63 -3.89
N VAL A 15 15.00 15.68 -4.35
CA VAL A 15 14.33 14.55 -4.99
C VAL A 15 15.09 14.06 -6.24
N ALA A 16 15.67 14.97 -7.02
CA ALA A 16 16.47 14.58 -8.18
C ALA A 16 17.75 13.82 -7.76
N ALA A 17 18.40 14.22 -6.67
CA ALA A 17 19.58 13.53 -6.16
C ALA A 17 19.22 12.13 -5.64
N GLU A 18 18.07 11.97 -4.96
CA GLU A 18 17.57 10.65 -4.56
C GLU A 18 17.33 9.75 -5.79
N CYS A 19 16.68 10.28 -6.82
CA CYS A 19 16.40 9.52 -8.04
C CYS A 19 17.68 9.10 -8.76
N ALA A 20 18.66 10.00 -8.86
CA ALA A 20 19.94 9.70 -9.48
C ALA A 20 20.75 8.66 -8.68
N ALA A 21 20.71 8.73 -7.35
CA ALA A 21 21.33 7.72 -6.48
C ALA A 21 20.65 6.37 -6.64
N ALA A 22 19.32 6.33 -6.66
CA ALA A 22 18.55 5.10 -6.88
C ALA A 22 18.85 4.45 -8.24
N ASP A 23 18.95 5.25 -9.30
CA ASP A 23 19.33 4.75 -10.63
C ASP A 23 20.74 4.13 -10.62
N HIS A 24 21.68 4.80 -9.96
CA HIS A 24 23.05 4.30 -9.83
C HIS A 24 23.12 2.99 -9.03
N ASP A 25 22.47 2.94 -7.86
CA ASP A 25 22.46 1.78 -6.98
C ASP A 25 21.77 0.56 -7.63
N ALA A 26 20.78 0.81 -8.50
CA ALA A 26 20.05 -0.21 -9.24
C ALA A 26 20.72 -0.65 -10.55
N ASP A 27 21.84 -0.04 -10.97
CA ASP A 27 22.42 -0.16 -12.33
C ASP A 27 21.37 0.09 -13.43
N ALA A 28 20.47 1.06 -13.18
CA ALA A 28 19.38 1.41 -14.08
C ALA A 28 19.78 2.59 -15.00
N PRO A 29 19.16 2.72 -16.18
CA PRO A 29 19.36 3.89 -17.03
C PRO A 29 19.02 5.19 -16.27
N PRO A 30 19.81 6.27 -16.44
CA PRO A 30 19.51 7.55 -15.81
C PRO A 30 18.10 8.07 -16.14
N GLY A 31 17.38 8.51 -15.12
CA GLY A 31 16.01 8.97 -15.20
C GLY A 31 14.95 7.90 -14.93
N THR A 32 15.33 6.65 -14.64
CA THR A 32 14.38 5.56 -14.37
C THR A 32 13.56 5.85 -13.12
N CYS A 33 14.21 6.19 -12.00
CA CYS A 33 13.54 6.54 -10.76
C CYS A 33 12.71 7.82 -10.91
N ARG A 34 13.22 8.82 -11.65
CA ARG A 34 12.47 10.07 -11.88
C ARG A 34 11.17 9.82 -12.64
N ALA A 35 11.19 8.95 -13.65
CA ALA A 35 9.99 8.56 -14.39
C ALA A 35 8.96 7.87 -13.47
N LEU A 36 9.41 7.01 -12.56
CA LEU A 36 8.55 6.40 -11.53
C LEU A 36 7.96 7.45 -10.58
N VAL A 37 8.74 8.46 -10.18
CA VAL A 37 8.24 9.58 -9.37
C VAL A 37 7.19 10.39 -10.13
N ASP A 38 7.40 10.67 -11.42
CA ASP A 38 6.41 11.42 -12.23
C ASP A 38 5.09 10.67 -12.39
N GLU A 39 5.15 9.34 -12.51
CA GLU A 39 3.98 8.48 -12.59
C GLU A 39 3.24 8.39 -11.25
N LEU A 40 3.97 8.04 -10.19
CA LEU A 40 3.39 7.74 -8.88
C LEU A 40 3.08 9.00 -8.08
N LEU A 41 3.84 10.08 -8.29
CA LEU A 41 3.81 11.34 -7.55
C LEU A 41 4.05 12.57 -8.47
N PRO A 42 3.12 12.87 -9.40
CA PRO A 42 3.26 14.00 -10.31
C PRO A 42 3.32 15.35 -9.58
N GLY A 43 4.08 16.29 -10.15
CA GLY A 43 4.14 17.69 -9.71
C GLY A 43 5.21 18.00 -8.66
N ILE A 44 6.08 17.06 -8.32
CA ILE A 44 7.21 17.30 -7.41
C ILE A 44 8.41 17.83 -8.19
N ALA A 45 8.84 19.04 -7.84
CA ALA A 45 10.00 19.68 -8.44
C ALA A 45 11.30 18.99 -8.01
N ASP A 46 12.28 18.97 -8.90
CA ASP A 46 13.55 18.26 -8.72
C ASP A 46 14.40 18.80 -7.56
N ASP A 47 14.27 20.09 -7.25
CA ASP A 47 14.94 20.80 -6.16
C ASP A 47 14.21 20.69 -4.81
N THR A 48 13.04 20.03 -4.78
CA THR A 48 12.30 19.83 -3.53
C THR A 48 13.15 18.97 -2.58
N HIS A 49 13.28 19.41 -1.33
CA HIS A 49 13.95 18.61 -0.31
C HIS A 49 13.01 17.47 0.15
N PRO A 50 13.45 16.20 0.23
CA PRO A 50 12.57 15.07 0.59
C PRO A 50 11.85 15.23 1.95
N ARG A 51 12.44 15.99 2.88
CA ARG A 51 11.81 16.34 4.18
C ARG A 51 10.64 17.31 4.07
N ASP A 52 10.53 18.08 3.00
CA ASP A 52 9.43 19.04 2.78
C ASP A 52 8.18 18.37 2.19
N LEU A 53 8.30 17.10 1.78
CA LEU A 53 7.18 16.28 1.33
C LEU A 53 6.23 15.94 2.49
N SER A 54 4.97 15.64 2.21
CA SER A 54 4.08 15.00 3.20
C SER A 54 4.50 13.54 3.46
N GLU A 55 3.98 12.90 4.51
CA GLU A 55 4.29 11.47 4.77
C GLU A 55 3.90 10.56 3.60
N GLY A 56 2.72 10.78 3.00
CA GLY A 56 2.30 10.01 1.82
C GLY A 56 3.17 10.25 0.60
N GLN A 57 3.67 11.48 0.43
CA GLN A 57 4.61 11.81 -0.64
C GLN A 57 5.97 11.16 -0.41
N ARG A 58 6.50 11.17 0.82
CA ARG A 58 7.73 10.46 1.19
C ARG A 58 7.62 8.97 0.95
N LEU A 59 6.52 8.34 1.37
CA LEU A 59 6.26 6.93 1.12
C LEU A 59 6.26 6.63 -0.38
N THR A 60 5.61 7.49 -1.17
CA THR A 60 5.52 7.30 -2.63
C THR A 60 6.90 7.47 -3.29
N LEU A 61 7.73 8.40 -2.83
CA LEU A 61 9.11 8.55 -3.27
C LEU A 61 9.96 7.32 -2.89
N ALA A 62 9.84 6.84 -1.65
CA ALA A 62 10.51 5.61 -1.20
C ALA A 62 10.08 4.38 -2.04
N LEU A 63 8.80 4.29 -2.40
CA LEU A 63 8.30 3.28 -3.33
C LEU A 63 8.96 3.40 -4.70
N ALA A 64 9.02 4.60 -5.28
CA ALA A 64 9.67 4.83 -6.57
C ALA A 64 11.15 4.39 -6.55
N ILE A 65 11.89 4.75 -5.49
CA ILE A 65 13.29 4.34 -5.30
C ILE A 65 13.43 2.81 -5.29
N VAL A 66 12.59 2.10 -4.53
CA VAL A 66 12.63 0.63 -4.47
C VAL A 66 12.25 0.01 -5.82
N LEU A 67 11.26 0.58 -6.51
CA LEU A 67 10.78 0.10 -7.81
C LEU A 67 11.77 0.32 -8.95
N THR A 68 12.76 1.21 -8.81
CA THR A 68 13.84 1.39 -9.78
C THR A 68 14.56 0.07 -10.09
N THR A 69 14.69 -0.81 -9.10
CA THR A 69 15.29 -2.15 -9.26
C THR A 69 14.38 -3.18 -9.95
N ARG A 70 13.12 -2.83 -10.26
CA ARG A 70 12.07 -3.71 -10.79
C ARG A 70 11.98 -5.04 -10.02
N PRO A 71 11.79 -4.99 -8.68
CA PRO A 71 11.85 -6.19 -7.87
C PRO A 71 10.64 -7.10 -8.17
N PRO A 72 10.82 -8.43 -8.29
CA PRO A 72 9.69 -9.35 -8.43
C PRO A 72 8.83 -9.42 -7.15
N LEU A 73 9.39 -9.02 -6.00
CA LEU A 73 8.74 -8.99 -4.69
C LEU A 73 8.98 -7.66 -4.00
N LEU A 74 7.90 -6.93 -3.75
CA LEU A 74 7.88 -5.71 -2.95
C LEU A 74 7.48 -6.04 -1.51
N LEU A 75 8.32 -5.62 -0.56
CA LEU A 75 8.05 -5.74 0.87
C LEU A 75 7.71 -4.36 1.42
N LEU A 76 6.57 -4.22 2.10
CA LEU A 76 6.17 -2.99 2.80
C LEU A 76 5.93 -3.29 4.27
N ASP A 77 6.55 -2.48 5.12
CA ASP A 77 6.38 -2.55 6.58
C ASP A 77 5.55 -1.35 7.05
N GLU A 78 4.34 -1.60 7.55
CA GLU A 78 3.40 -0.61 8.10
C GLU A 78 3.23 0.67 7.25
N PRO A 79 2.96 0.57 5.93
CA PRO A 79 3.02 1.70 5.01
C PRO A 79 1.87 2.70 5.18
N THR A 80 0.83 2.38 5.96
CA THR A 80 -0.28 3.32 6.21
C THR A 80 -0.10 4.18 7.45
N ARG A 81 0.99 3.98 8.21
CA ARG A 81 1.25 4.75 9.42
C ARG A 81 1.41 6.23 9.08
N GLY A 82 0.60 7.08 9.72
CA GLY A 82 0.65 8.54 9.51
C GLY A 82 0.05 9.02 8.19
N LEU A 83 -0.57 8.14 7.40
CA LEU A 83 -1.29 8.53 6.19
C LEU A 83 -2.71 8.99 6.52
N ASP A 84 -3.18 10.02 5.82
CA ASP A 84 -4.59 10.36 5.77
C ASP A 84 -5.37 9.41 4.84
N TYR A 85 -6.69 9.56 4.80
CA TYR A 85 -7.56 8.70 4.01
C TYR A 85 -7.30 8.81 2.49
N ALA A 86 -6.96 10.01 2.00
CA ALA A 86 -6.68 10.23 0.59
C ALA A 86 -5.36 9.57 0.18
N ALA A 87 -4.32 9.70 1.01
CA ALA A 87 -3.03 9.05 0.83
C ALA A 87 -3.15 7.52 0.91
N LYS A 88 -3.94 6.98 1.84
CA LYS A 88 -4.22 5.53 1.91
C LYS A 88 -4.91 5.02 0.63
N THR A 89 -5.92 5.74 0.14
CA THR A 89 -6.62 5.40 -1.11
C THR A 89 -5.67 5.39 -2.31
N ARG A 90 -4.76 6.38 -2.37
CA ARG A 90 -3.72 6.43 -3.40
C ARG A 90 -2.76 5.24 -3.30
N LEU A 91 -2.28 4.93 -2.10
CA LEU A 91 -1.41 3.78 -1.85
C LEU A 91 -2.07 2.48 -2.33
N VAL A 92 -3.34 2.26 -1.98
CA VAL A 92 -4.12 1.10 -2.45
C VAL A 92 -4.14 1.04 -3.98
N THR A 93 -4.38 2.15 -4.64
CA THR A 93 -4.42 2.23 -6.11
C THR A 93 -3.07 1.84 -6.71
N ILE A 94 -1.97 2.37 -6.17
CA ILE A 94 -0.60 2.05 -6.59
C ILE A 94 -0.31 0.55 -6.41
N LEU A 95 -0.58 -0.01 -5.23
CA LEU A 95 -0.29 -1.41 -4.93
C LEU A 95 -1.09 -2.37 -5.83
N ARG A 96 -2.35 -2.03 -6.14
CA ARG A 96 -3.15 -2.80 -7.09
C ARG A 96 -2.58 -2.75 -8.52
N GLY A 97 -2.12 -1.58 -8.96
CA GLY A 97 -1.45 -1.43 -10.27
C GLY A 97 -0.20 -2.31 -10.35
N LEU A 98 0.67 -2.21 -9.36
CA LEU A 98 1.91 -3.01 -9.29
C LEU A 98 1.62 -4.52 -9.29
N ALA A 99 0.63 -4.97 -8.53
CA ALA A 99 0.21 -6.37 -8.52
C ALA A 99 -0.34 -6.82 -9.87
N ALA A 100 -1.12 -5.98 -10.56
CA ALA A 100 -1.62 -6.26 -11.91
C ALA A 100 -0.49 -6.34 -12.95
N ASP A 101 0.59 -5.57 -12.75
CA ASP A 101 1.81 -5.60 -13.56
C ASP A 101 2.72 -6.80 -13.24
N GLY A 102 2.31 -7.67 -12.29
CA GLY A 102 2.98 -8.93 -11.98
C GLY A 102 3.93 -8.89 -10.78
N HIS A 103 3.94 -7.80 -10.01
CA HIS A 103 4.72 -7.75 -8.77
C HIS A 103 4.05 -8.59 -7.67
N ALA A 104 4.81 -9.43 -6.98
CA ALA A 104 4.38 -9.97 -5.70
C ALA A 104 4.52 -8.88 -4.63
N ILE A 105 3.55 -8.77 -3.72
CA ILE A 105 3.57 -7.77 -2.65
C ILE A 105 3.35 -8.49 -1.31
N LEU A 106 4.28 -8.30 -0.38
CA LEU A 106 4.13 -8.67 1.01
C LEU A 106 4.01 -7.39 1.85
N LEU A 107 2.92 -7.31 2.59
CA LEU A 107 2.56 -6.17 3.42
C LEU A 107 2.46 -6.62 4.88
N ALA A 108 3.27 -6.05 5.76
CA ALA A 108 3.07 -6.14 7.20
C ALA A 108 2.19 -4.97 7.66
N THR A 109 1.05 -5.26 8.29
CA THR A 109 0.18 -4.22 8.83
C THR A 109 -0.72 -4.73 9.95
N HIS A 110 -1.09 -3.85 10.87
CA HIS A 110 -2.20 -4.05 11.81
C HIS A 110 -3.54 -3.49 11.30
N ASP A 111 -3.56 -2.88 10.11
CA ASP A 111 -4.74 -2.28 9.50
C ASP A 111 -5.57 -3.34 8.75
N VAL A 112 -6.57 -3.89 9.45
CA VAL A 112 -7.46 -4.93 8.89
C VAL A 112 -8.28 -4.44 7.70
N GLU A 113 -8.57 -3.14 7.62
CA GLU A 113 -9.31 -2.56 6.49
C GLU A 113 -8.44 -2.59 5.23
N LEU A 114 -7.15 -2.26 5.37
CA LEU A 114 -6.20 -2.34 4.26
C LEU A 114 -6.02 -3.79 3.80
N ALA A 115 -5.83 -4.72 4.75
CA ALA A 115 -5.67 -6.14 4.44
C ALA A 115 -6.89 -6.68 3.69
N ALA A 116 -8.10 -6.39 4.18
CA ALA A 116 -9.35 -6.74 3.52
C ALA A 116 -9.50 -6.12 2.13
N GLU A 117 -8.98 -4.91 1.93
CA GLU A 117 -9.08 -4.23 0.64
C GLU A 117 -8.15 -4.83 -0.42
N ILE A 118 -6.88 -5.10 -0.10
CA ILE A 118 -5.87 -5.42 -1.15
C ILE A 118 -5.28 -6.83 -1.09
N ALA A 119 -5.36 -7.53 0.04
CA ALA A 119 -4.66 -8.80 0.20
C ALA A 119 -5.46 -9.95 -0.44
N HIS A 120 -4.75 -10.89 -1.08
CA HIS A 120 -5.32 -12.15 -1.56
C HIS A 120 -5.23 -13.28 -0.51
N ARG A 121 -4.23 -13.19 0.37
CA ARG A 121 -3.94 -14.14 1.45
C ARG A 121 -3.49 -13.35 2.66
N VAL A 122 -3.96 -13.74 3.84
CA VAL A 122 -3.59 -13.12 5.12
C VAL A 122 -2.97 -14.18 6.02
N VAL A 123 -1.89 -13.76 6.69
CA VAL A 123 -1.24 -14.54 7.74
C VAL A 123 -1.30 -13.72 9.02
N ILE A 124 -1.87 -14.30 10.07
CA ILE A 124 -1.92 -13.67 11.40
C ILE A 124 -0.78 -14.24 12.23
N LEU A 125 0.05 -13.34 12.76
CA LEU A 125 1.14 -13.66 13.68
C LEU A 125 0.76 -13.25 15.10
N ALA A 126 1.02 -14.11 16.08
CA ALA A 126 0.91 -13.79 17.50
C ALA A 126 2.07 -14.47 18.25
N ASP A 127 2.77 -13.71 19.11
CA ASP A 127 3.92 -14.18 19.88
C ASP A 127 5.01 -14.89 19.05
N GLY A 128 5.20 -14.45 17.80
CA GLY A 128 6.18 -15.02 16.86
C GLY A 128 5.70 -16.27 16.10
N GLU A 129 4.48 -16.73 16.35
CA GLU A 129 3.89 -17.92 15.73
C GLU A 129 2.78 -17.58 14.74
N VAL A 130 2.64 -18.39 13.69
CA VAL A 130 1.51 -18.30 12.75
C VAL A 130 0.28 -18.91 13.39
N VAL A 131 -0.71 -18.09 13.71
CA VAL A 131 -1.97 -18.53 14.33
C VAL A 131 -3.11 -18.70 13.34
N ALA A 132 -3.03 -18.05 12.17
CA ALA A 132 -3.97 -18.24 11.07
C ALA A 132 -3.31 -17.94 9.73
N ASP A 133 -3.68 -18.67 8.69
CA ASP A 133 -3.12 -18.54 7.35
C ASP A 133 -4.14 -19.04 6.31
N GLY A 134 -4.49 -18.19 5.35
CA GLY A 134 -5.44 -18.55 4.30
C GLY A 134 -5.94 -17.36 3.47
N PRO A 135 -6.94 -17.59 2.61
CA PRO A 135 -7.60 -16.53 1.84
C PRO A 135 -8.14 -15.42 2.75
N THR A 136 -7.99 -14.16 2.33
CA THR A 136 -8.34 -12.98 3.12
C THR A 136 -9.76 -13.07 3.67
N GLU A 137 -10.72 -13.43 2.82
CA GLU A 137 -12.15 -13.53 3.16
C GLU A 137 -12.47 -14.56 4.23
N GLN A 138 -11.60 -15.57 4.43
CA GLN A 138 -11.75 -16.57 5.50
C GLN A 138 -11.07 -16.12 6.78
N ILE A 139 -9.90 -15.48 6.65
CA ILE A 139 -9.04 -15.15 7.78
C ILE A 139 -9.53 -13.92 8.52
N VAL A 140 -9.86 -12.84 7.81
CA VAL A 140 -10.23 -11.57 8.46
C VAL A 140 -11.57 -11.68 9.19
N VAL A 141 -12.47 -12.58 8.77
CA VAL A 141 -13.78 -12.77 9.43
C VAL A 141 -13.75 -13.81 10.56
N SER A 142 -12.62 -14.49 10.76
CA SER A 142 -12.50 -15.61 11.70
C SER A 142 -12.60 -15.20 13.18
N SER A 143 -12.42 -13.89 13.48
CA SER A 143 -12.59 -13.32 14.81
C SER A 143 -12.96 -11.83 14.72
N PRO A 144 -13.82 -11.31 15.63
CA PRO A 144 -14.07 -9.88 15.73
C PRO A 144 -12.81 -9.03 15.92
N SER A 145 -11.73 -9.59 16.48
CA SER A 145 -10.47 -8.86 16.63
C SER A 145 -9.79 -8.53 15.30
N PHE A 146 -10.05 -9.33 14.26
CA PHE A 146 -9.41 -9.21 12.95
C PHE A 146 -10.38 -8.79 11.83
N ALA A 147 -11.68 -8.68 12.16
CA ALA A 147 -12.70 -8.33 11.21
C ALA A 147 -12.71 -6.82 10.88
N PRO A 148 -12.87 -6.46 9.59
CA PRO A 148 -13.20 -5.11 9.17
C PRO A 148 -14.48 -4.61 9.85
N GLN A 149 -14.61 -3.30 10.00
CA GLN A 149 -15.78 -2.66 10.61
C GLN A 149 -17.06 -3.01 9.87
N VAL A 150 -17.01 -3.09 8.53
CA VAL A 150 -18.14 -3.46 7.69
C VAL A 150 -18.67 -4.84 8.05
N THR A 151 -17.78 -5.83 8.15
CA THR A 151 -18.14 -7.21 8.53
C THR A 151 -18.77 -7.27 9.92
N LYS A 152 -18.23 -6.52 10.89
CA LYS A 152 -18.76 -6.49 12.26
C LYS A 152 -20.20 -5.97 12.32
N ILE A 153 -20.50 -4.92 11.55
CA ILE A 153 -21.80 -4.25 11.55
C ILE A 153 -22.83 -5.07 10.75
N LEU A 154 -22.40 -5.65 9.64
CA LEU A 154 -23.28 -6.32 8.68
C LEU A 154 -23.30 -7.85 8.87
N ALA A 155 -22.89 -8.37 10.02
CA ALA A 155 -23.03 -9.80 10.29
C ALA A 155 -24.52 -10.23 10.22
N PRO A 156 -24.85 -11.40 9.61
CA PRO A 156 -23.95 -12.46 9.14
C PRO A 156 -23.47 -12.33 7.68
N GLN A 157 -23.71 -11.21 7.00
CA GLN A 157 -23.21 -10.99 5.65
C GLN A 157 -21.68 -10.81 5.68
N GLU A 158 -20.95 -11.59 4.87
CA GLU A 158 -19.48 -11.62 4.83
C GLU A 158 -18.88 -10.55 3.92
N TRP A 159 -19.48 -9.35 3.91
CA TRP A 159 -18.88 -8.22 3.19
C TRP A 159 -17.73 -7.63 3.99
N LEU A 160 -16.60 -7.41 3.30
CA LEU A 160 -15.36 -6.96 3.90
C LEU A 160 -15.19 -5.45 3.79
N THR A 161 -15.69 -4.85 2.70
CA THR A 161 -15.43 -3.43 2.38
C THR A 161 -16.69 -2.64 2.05
N VAL A 162 -16.67 -1.31 2.27
CA VAL A 162 -17.78 -0.41 1.89
C VAL A 162 -18.06 -0.48 0.39
N SER A 163 -17.01 -0.66 -0.42
CA SER A 163 -17.12 -0.81 -1.87
C SER A 163 -17.86 -2.07 -2.30
N GLU A 164 -17.77 -3.16 -1.54
CA GLU A 164 -18.59 -4.36 -1.77
C GLU A 164 -20.06 -4.11 -1.45
N VAL A 165 -20.34 -3.48 -0.30
CA VAL A 165 -21.72 -3.13 0.09
C VAL A 165 -22.37 -2.23 -0.96
N ARG A 166 -21.67 -1.19 -1.42
CA ARG A 166 -22.17 -0.28 -2.45
C ARG A 166 -22.47 -1.01 -3.75
N ARG A 167 -21.54 -1.87 -4.22
CA ARG A 167 -21.75 -2.68 -5.43
C ARG A 167 -22.97 -3.60 -5.29
N ALA A 168 -23.20 -4.18 -4.12
CA ALA A 168 -24.35 -5.04 -3.87
C ALA A 168 -25.67 -4.24 -3.90
N LEU A 169 -25.70 -3.03 -3.31
CA LEU A 169 -26.88 -2.14 -3.36
C LEU A 169 -27.17 -1.66 -4.78
N ASP A 170 -26.14 -1.29 -5.54
CA ASP A 170 -26.27 -0.83 -6.93
C ASP A 170 -26.75 -1.97 -7.86
N ALA A 171 -26.27 -3.20 -7.64
CA ALA A 171 -26.73 -4.38 -8.37
C ALA A 171 -28.15 -4.82 -7.97
N GLY A 172 -28.59 -4.45 -6.77
CA GLY A 172 -29.89 -4.80 -6.20
C GLY A 172 -31.08 -3.95 -6.64
N GLY A 173 -30.87 -2.87 -7.41
CA GLY A 173 -31.94 -2.14 -8.09
C GLY A 173 -33.10 -1.71 -7.20
N GLY A 174 -32.82 -0.89 -6.18
CA GLY A 174 -33.74 0.04 -5.52
C GLY A 174 -35.17 -0.44 -5.19
N GLU A 175 -35.39 -0.84 -3.94
CA GLU A 175 -36.48 -0.24 -3.16
C GLU A 175 -35.86 0.45 -1.95
N PRO A 176 -36.06 1.77 -1.77
CA PRO A 176 -35.60 2.46 -0.56
C PRO A 176 -36.52 2.07 0.61
N TRP A 177 -35.91 1.73 1.74
CA TRP A 177 -36.57 1.64 3.05
C TRP A 177 -37.23 2.98 3.43
#